data_AF-A0A9P1HT35-F1
#
_entry.id   AF-A0A9P1HT35-F1
#
_cell.length_a   1.000
_cell.length_b   1.000
_cell.length_c   1.000
_cell.angle_alpha   90.00
_cell.angle_beta   90.00
_cell.angle_gamma   90.00
#
_symmetry.space_group_name_H-M   'P 1'
#
loop_
_entity.id
_entity.type
_entity.pdbx_description
1 polymer ?
#
loop_
_entity_poly.entity_id
_entity_poly.type
_entity_poly.pdbx_seq_one_letter_code
_entity_poly.pdbx_strand_id
1 'polypeptide(L)'
;MEHRFWLFLIQFLLLISLTVQTGCLRRYYPGPKQLVCACNSTFCDEFPRVGRIPVDSAVLISSSQNGFRFEREDLRFSSKFFESKEKENVTRILIDGRQRFQTIHGFGGAFTDSVGINLETLTESAQKQLINAYFSEKGQI
;
A
#
# COMPACT_ATOMS: atom_id res chain seq x y z
N MET A 1 42.49 2.30 -25.36
CA MET A 1 41.64 3.14 -24.48
C MET A 1 40.16 2.80 -24.68
N GLU A 2 39.74 2.55 -25.93
CA GLU A 2 38.40 2.10 -26.37
C GLU A 2 37.84 0.83 -25.64
N HIS A 3 38.63 -0.24 -25.51
CA HIS A 3 38.14 -1.52 -24.94
C HIS A 3 37.74 -1.45 -23.46
N ARG A 4 38.41 -0.60 -22.69
CA ARG A 4 38.09 -0.40 -21.25
C ARG A 4 36.79 0.37 -21.11
N PHE A 5 36.52 1.31 -22.02
CA PHE A 5 35.28 2.09 -22.04
C PHE A 5 34.06 1.20 -22.29
N TRP A 6 34.14 0.28 -23.26
CA TRP A 6 33.07 -0.69 -23.54
C TRP A 6 32.83 -1.68 -22.40
N LEU A 7 33.87 -2.15 -21.70
CA LEU A 7 33.71 -3.01 -20.52
C LEU A 7 33.03 -2.28 -19.36
N PHE A 8 33.37 -1.00 -19.13
CA PHE A 8 32.67 -0.16 -18.15
C PHE A 8 31.22 0.13 -18.56
N LEU A 9 30.94 0.32 -19.85
CA LEU A 9 29.58 0.52 -20.37
C LEU A 9 28.71 -0.74 -20.22
N ILE A 10 29.28 -1.92 -20.48
CA ILE A 10 28.59 -3.21 -20.30
C ILE A 10 28.34 -3.49 -18.81
N GLN A 11 29.32 -3.22 -17.92
CA GLN A 11 29.11 -3.33 -16.46
C GLN A 11 28.07 -2.33 -15.94
N PHE A 12 28.05 -1.10 -16.46
CA PHE A 12 27.06 -0.09 -16.09
C PHE A 12 25.65 -0.46 -16.60
N LEU A 13 25.53 -1.02 -17.81
CA LEU A 13 24.26 -1.53 -18.37
C LEU A 13 23.73 -2.76 -17.62
N LEU A 14 24.60 -3.65 -17.11
CA LEU A 14 24.21 -4.79 -16.27
C LEU A 14 23.73 -4.38 -14.87
N LEU A 15 24.15 -3.21 -14.36
CA LEU A 15 23.71 -2.67 -13.06
C LEU A 15 22.36 -1.92 -13.11
N ILE A 16 21.85 -1.58 -14.30
CA ILE A 16 20.61 -0.80 -14.47
C ILE A 16 19.33 -1.65 -14.28
N SER A 17 19.42 -2.99 -14.24
CA SER A 17 18.24 -3.86 -14.38
C SER A 17 17.78 -4.55 -13.09
N LEU A 18 17.61 -3.82 -11.97
CA LEU A 18 16.85 -4.30 -10.81
C LEU A 18 16.08 -3.15 -10.15
N THR A 19 15.21 -2.47 -10.90
CA THR A 19 14.15 -1.69 -10.26
C THR A 19 13.15 -2.68 -9.67
N VAL A 20 13.23 -2.90 -8.35
CA VAL A 20 12.14 -3.57 -7.63
C VAL A 20 10.95 -2.64 -7.75
N GLN A 21 9.95 -3.03 -8.55
CA GLN A 21 8.66 -2.36 -8.59
C GLN A 21 8.08 -2.45 -7.17
N THR A 22 8.10 -1.35 -6.43
CA THR A 22 7.47 -1.29 -5.10
C THR A 22 6.10 -0.63 -5.25
N GLY A 23 5.06 -1.28 -4.74
CA GLY A 23 3.68 -0.78 -4.79
C GLY A 23 2.88 -1.20 -6.02
N CYS A 24 1.65 -0.74 -6.12
CA CYS A 24 0.66 -1.20 -7.09
C CYS A 24 1.14 -1.18 -8.55
N LEU A 25 1.15 -2.35 -9.20
CA LEU A 25 1.29 -2.46 -10.67
C LEU A 25 -0.03 -2.09 -11.33
N ARG A 26 -0.18 -0.81 -11.66
CA ARG A 26 -1.43 -0.24 -12.15
C ARG A 26 -1.83 -0.81 -13.52
N ARG A 27 -3.04 -1.37 -13.59
CA ARG A 27 -3.68 -1.78 -14.85
C ARG A 27 -5.04 -1.09 -14.99
N TYR A 28 -5.28 -0.52 -16.16
CA TYR A 28 -6.52 0.17 -16.50
C TYR A 28 -7.38 -0.71 -17.40
N TYR A 29 -8.69 -0.71 -17.16
CA TYR A 29 -9.68 -1.38 -18.00
C TYR A 29 -10.70 -0.38 -18.58
N PRO A 30 -11.42 -0.75 -19.65
CA PRO A 30 -12.38 0.15 -20.30
C PRO A 30 -13.59 0.47 -19.40
N GLY A 31 -13.66 1.73 -18.94
CA GLY A 31 -14.80 2.31 -18.23
C GLY A 31 -14.37 3.24 -17.10
N PRO A 32 -15.31 3.95 -16.47
CA PRO A 32 -14.96 4.91 -15.42
C PRO A 32 -14.38 4.18 -14.20
N LYS A 33 -13.26 4.69 -13.68
CA LYS A 33 -12.66 4.27 -12.40
C LYS A 33 -12.09 2.84 -12.36
N GLN A 34 -11.78 2.24 -13.50
CA GLN A 34 -11.31 0.87 -13.56
C GLN A 34 -9.78 0.75 -13.47
N LEU A 35 -9.22 1.18 -12.33
CA LEU A 35 -7.82 0.96 -12.00
C LEU A 35 -7.69 -0.18 -10.98
N VAL A 36 -6.92 -1.19 -11.31
CA VAL A 36 -6.57 -2.30 -10.42
C VAL A 36 -5.05 -2.42 -10.22
N CYS A 37 -4.65 -3.14 -9.17
CA CYS A 37 -3.27 -3.58 -8.98
C CYS A 37 -3.15 -5.01 -9.51
N ALA A 38 -2.37 -5.18 -10.57
CA ALA A 38 -2.17 -6.47 -11.21
C ALA A 38 -1.14 -7.28 -10.45
N CYS A 39 -1.56 -8.45 -9.95
CA CYS A 39 -0.68 -9.44 -9.32
C CYS A 39 -0.51 -10.65 -10.24
N ASN A 40 0.61 -11.35 -10.08
CA ASN A 40 0.93 -12.59 -10.76
C ASN A 40 1.77 -13.50 -9.83
N SER A 41 2.33 -14.59 -10.38
CA SER A 41 3.12 -15.57 -9.63
C SER A 41 4.40 -15.03 -9.01
N THR A 42 4.97 -13.94 -9.54
CA THR A 42 6.27 -13.40 -9.13
C THR A 42 6.16 -12.04 -8.45
N PHE A 43 5.00 -11.38 -8.56
CA PHE A 43 4.80 -10.02 -8.08
C PHE A 43 3.37 -9.79 -7.57
N CYS A 44 3.26 -9.14 -6.41
CA CYS A 44 2.04 -8.51 -5.92
C CYS A 44 2.45 -7.36 -5.00
N ASP A 45 1.66 -6.29 -4.95
CA ASP A 45 1.91 -5.18 -4.04
C ASP A 45 1.66 -5.57 -2.58
N GLU A 46 2.38 -4.91 -1.66
CA GLU A 46 2.32 -5.17 -0.22
C GLU A 46 1.83 -3.91 0.51
N PHE A 47 1.19 -4.11 1.65
CA PHE A 47 0.78 -3.06 2.56
C PHE A 47 2.00 -2.35 3.18
N PRO A 48 2.02 -1.01 3.26
CA PRO A 48 3.15 -0.28 3.83
C PRO A 48 3.30 -0.56 5.32
N ARG A 49 4.49 -0.99 5.75
CA ARG A 49 4.79 -1.28 7.15
C ARG A 49 4.79 -0.01 8.01
N VAL A 50 3.84 0.15 8.91
CA VAL A 50 3.73 1.34 9.77
C VAL A 50 4.90 1.45 10.76
N GLY A 51 5.31 0.32 11.36
CA GLY A 51 6.39 0.30 12.35
C GLY A 51 6.07 1.13 13.60
N ARG A 52 7.10 1.57 14.32
CA ARG A 52 6.93 2.42 15.51
C ARG A 52 6.69 3.87 15.11
N ILE A 53 5.57 4.44 15.53
CA ILE A 53 5.25 5.86 15.32
C ILE A 53 5.91 6.70 16.43
N PRO A 54 6.71 7.73 16.11
CA PRO A 54 7.26 8.64 17.11
C PRO A 54 6.18 9.43 17.85
N VAL A 55 6.52 9.98 19.01
CA VAL A 55 5.65 10.94 19.72
C VAL A 55 5.37 12.15 18.83
N ASP A 56 4.18 12.72 18.96
CA ASP A 56 3.72 13.85 18.15
C ASP A 56 3.77 13.61 16.63
N SER A 57 3.60 12.36 16.21
CA SER A 57 3.56 11.97 14.80
C SER A 57 2.38 11.05 14.49
N ALA A 58 2.04 10.93 13.21
CA ALA A 58 1.03 10.03 12.69
C ALA A 58 1.47 9.44 11.34
N VAL A 59 0.88 8.32 10.93
CA VAL A 59 1.06 7.77 9.59
C VAL A 59 -0.28 7.83 8.88
N LEU A 60 -0.31 8.50 7.74
CA LEU A 60 -1.47 8.58 6.85
C LEU A 60 -1.32 7.54 5.74
N ILE A 61 -2.33 6.70 5.58
CA ILE A 61 -2.39 5.71 4.50
C ILE A 61 -3.61 6.04 3.66
N SER A 62 -3.36 6.45 2.41
CA SER A 62 -4.36 7.02 1.53
C SER A 62 -4.61 6.15 0.30
N SER A 63 -5.88 6.06 -0.09
CA SER A 63 -6.31 5.46 -1.35
C SER A 63 -7.23 6.42 -2.08
N SER A 64 -7.13 6.47 -3.41
CA SER A 64 -7.91 7.41 -4.20
C SER A 64 -8.38 6.78 -5.51
N GLN A 65 -9.47 7.32 -6.04
CA GLN A 65 -9.96 6.94 -7.35
C GLN A 65 -8.91 7.19 -8.45
N ASN A 66 -8.09 8.23 -8.28
CA ASN A 66 -7.10 8.68 -9.26
C ASN A 66 -5.78 7.89 -9.23
N GLY A 67 -5.56 7.04 -8.22
CA GLY A 67 -4.46 6.08 -8.30
C GLY A 67 -3.67 5.79 -7.03
N PHE A 68 -3.97 6.44 -5.91
CA PHE A 68 -3.36 6.06 -4.64
C PHE A 68 -3.87 4.71 -4.19
N ARG A 69 -2.94 3.86 -3.76
CA ARG A 69 -3.16 2.48 -3.34
C ARG A 69 -2.24 2.25 -2.14
N PHE A 70 -2.81 2.39 -0.95
CA PHE A 70 -2.06 2.41 0.30
C PHE A 70 -0.85 3.35 0.27
N GLU A 71 -1.04 4.54 -0.30
CA GLU A 71 0.00 5.56 -0.35
C GLU A 71 0.29 6.04 1.06
N ARG A 72 1.55 5.95 1.49
CA ARG A 72 1.96 6.30 2.85
C ARG A 72 2.56 7.69 2.91
N GLU A 73 2.14 8.45 3.92
CA GLU A 73 2.74 9.71 4.31
C GLU A 73 2.96 9.74 5.83
N ASP A 74 4.14 10.18 6.28
CA ASP A 74 4.44 10.36 7.70
C ASP A 74 4.17 11.82 8.08
N LEU A 75 3.26 12.03 9.02
CA LEU A 75 2.80 13.34 9.48
C LEU A 75 3.36 13.68 10.85
N ARG A 76 3.51 14.98 11.13
CA ARG A 76 3.84 15.51 12.46
C ARG A 76 2.74 16.41 12.96
N PHE A 77 2.36 16.24 14.22
CA PHE A 77 1.41 17.13 14.87
C PHE A 77 2.05 18.51 15.06
N SER A 78 1.31 19.56 14.71
CA SER A 78 1.72 20.94 14.94
C SER A 78 1.06 21.47 16.20
N SER A 79 1.87 21.96 17.14
CA SER A 79 1.40 22.58 18.39
C SER A 79 0.71 23.94 18.16
N LYS A 80 0.84 24.54 16.98
CA LYS A 80 0.38 25.91 16.69
C LYS A 80 -1.11 26.04 16.31
N PHE A 81 -1.86 24.94 16.28
CA PHE A 81 -3.23 24.93 15.74
C PHE A 81 -4.31 25.46 16.70
N PHE A 82 -4.05 25.53 18.00
CA PHE A 82 -5.03 26.00 18.99
C PHE A 82 -5.10 27.53 19.12
N GLU A 83 -4.14 28.27 18.55
CA GLU A 83 -4.06 29.74 18.72
C GLU A 83 -4.66 30.54 17.56
N SER A 84 -4.88 29.95 16.37
CA SER A 84 -5.47 30.69 15.25
C SER A 84 -6.99 30.73 15.37
N LYS A 85 -7.52 31.83 15.92
CA LYS A 85 -8.96 32.17 15.90
C LYS A 85 -9.55 32.36 14.49
N GLU A 86 -8.76 32.29 13.41
CA GLU A 86 -9.18 32.68 12.07
C GLU A 86 -8.66 31.75 10.98
N LYS A 87 -9.32 30.61 10.79
CA LYS A 87 -9.46 30.07 9.44
C LYS A 87 -10.93 29.70 9.27
N GLU A 88 -11.69 30.62 8.69
CA GLU A 88 -13.01 30.32 8.18
C GLU A 88 -12.87 29.09 7.26
N ASN A 89 -13.59 28.00 7.55
CA ASN A 89 -13.58 26.71 6.85
C ASN A 89 -12.58 25.63 7.32
N VAL A 90 -12.21 25.58 8.61
CA VAL A 90 -11.51 24.40 9.18
C VAL A 90 -12.51 23.39 9.75
N THR A 91 -12.54 22.17 9.20
CA THR A 91 -13.23 21.04 9.81
C THR A 91 -12.39 20.49 10.96
N ARG A 92 -12.98 20.40 12.16
CA ARG A 92 -12.31 19.85 13.35
C ARG A 92 -12.95 18.53 13.74
N ILE A 93 -12.11 17.52 13.93
CA ILE A 93 -12.49 16.22 14.48
C ILE A 93 -11.87 16.12 15.86
N LEU A 94 -12.71 15.93 16.88
CA LEU A 94 -12.29 15.81 18.28
C LEU A 94 -12.54 14.38 18.75
N ILE A 95 -11.54 13.76 19.38
CA ILE A 95 -11.59 12.38 19.86
C ILE A 95 -11.51 12.40 21.40
N ASP A 96 -12.54 11.90 22.09
CA ASP A 96 -12.50 11.67 23.54
C ASP A 96 -12.17 10.20 23.82
N GLY A 97 -10.92 9.91 24.20
CA GLY A 97 -10.44 8.55 24.49
C GLY A 97 -11.06 7.90 25.73
N ARG A 98 -11.86 8.62 26.53
CA ARG A 98 -12.58 8.08 27.69
C ARG A 98 -13.93 7.49 27.31
N GLN A 99 -14.51 7.94 26.20
CA GLN A 99 -15.76 7.40 25.70
C GLN A 99 -15.47 6.10 24.94
N ARG A 100 -15.98 4.98 25.45
CA ARG A 100 -15.79 3.66 24.86
C ARG A 100 -17.09 3.13 24.29
N PHE A 101 -16.98 2.34 23.23
CA PHE A 101 -18.08 1.68 22.55
C PHE A 101 -17.81 0.17 22.46
N GLN A 102 -18.21 -0.48 21.37
CA GLN A 102 -17.98 -1.90 21.13
C GLN A 102 -16.50 -2.24 20.95
N THR A 103 -16.10 -3.43 21.36
CA THR A 103 -14.83 -4.04 20.97
C THR A 103 -14.93 -4.54 19.53
N ILE A 104 -13.91 -4.27 18.72
CA ILE A 104 -13.79 -4.80 17.36
C ILE A 104 -13.15 -6.18 17.44
N HIS A 105 -13.86 -7.22 16.98
CA HIS A 105 -13.33 -8.58 16.93
C HIS A 105 -12.32 -8.77 15.79
N GLY A 106 -12.62 -8.23 14.61
CA GLY A 106 -11.74 -8.36 13.44
C GLY A 106 -12.44 -8.04 12.13
N PHE A 107 -11.70 -8.25 11.05
CA PHE A 107 -12.12 -8.04 9.66
C PHE A 107 -11.70 -9.26 8.84
N GLY A 108 -12.44 -9.58 7.78
CA GLY A 108 -12.12 -10.75 6.96
C GLY A 108 -13.00 -10.86 5.72
N GLY A 109 -13.04 -12.07 5.16
CA GLY A 109 -13.83 -12.43 3.99
C GLY A 109 -14.44 -13.83 4.11
N ALA A 110 -15.25 -14.21 3.13
CA ALA A 110 -15.87 -15.52 3.07
C ALA A 110 -15.07 -16.47 2.19
N PHE A 111 -14.79 -17.69 2.68
CA PHE A 111 -14.22 -18.78 1.90
C PHE A 111 -15.34 -19.66 1.36
N THR A 112 -15.87 -19.29 0.20
CA THR A 112 -16.94 -20.05 -0.49
C THR A 112 -16.35 -21.00 -1.53
N ASP A 113 -17.16 -21.93 -2.03
CA ASP A 113 -16.78 -22.81 -3.15
C ASP A 113 -16.28 -22.02 -4.36
N SER A 114 -16.89 -20.86 -4.64
CA SER A 114 -16.44 -19.97 -5.71
C SER A 114 -15.03 -19.43 -5.47
N VAL A 115 -14.64 -19.15 -4.22
CA VAL A 115 -13.26 -18.75 -3.90
C VAL A 115 -12.32 -19.93 -4.15
N GLY A 116 -12.69 -21.13 -3.73
CA GLY A 116 -11.91 -22.35 -3.96
C GLY A 116 -11.68 -22.61 -5.45
N ILE A 117 -12.75 -22.62 -6.25
CA ILE A 117 -12.68 -22.82 -7.71
C ILE A 117 -11.81 -21.75 -8.37
N ASN A 118 -11.97 -20.47 -8.03
CA ASN A 118 -11.14 -19.41 -8.62
C ASN A 118 -9.67 -19.51 -8.20
N LEU A 119 -9.38 -19.86 -6.94
CA LEU A 119 -8.02 -20.12 -6.47
C LEU A 119 -7.36 -21.25 -7.25
N GLU A 120 -8.07 -22.35 -7.49
CA GLU A 120 -7.55 -23.50 -8.25
C GLU A 120 -7.17 -23.16 -9.69
N THR A 121 -7.74 -22.11 -10.29
CA THR A 121 -7.34 -21.64 -11.63
C THR A 121 -5.96 -20.97 -11.67
N LEU A 122 -5.42 -20.61 -10.51
CA LEU A 122 -4.12 -19.94 -10.38
C LEU A 122 -2.99 -20.95 -10.19
N THR A 123 -1.77 -20.57 -10.57
CA THR A 123 -0.57 -21.32 -10.18
C THR A 123 -0.37 -21.26 -8.67
N GLU A 124 0.27 -22.28 -8.08
CA GLU A 124 0.51 -22.33 -6.62
C GLU A 124 1.20 -21.06 -6.07
N SER A 125 2.12 -20.49 -6.83
CA SER A 125 2.79 -19.24 -6.47
C SER A 125 1.84 -18.04 -6.48
N ALA A 126 0.96 -17.93 -7.48
CA ALA A 126 -0.06 -16.88 -7.53
C ALA A 126 -1.12 -17.06 -6.43
N GLN A 127 -1.51 -18.30 -6.11
CA GLN A 127 -2.37 -18.60 -4.95
C GLN A 127 -1.73 -18.08 -3.66
N LYS A 128 -0.44 -18.38 -3.45
CA LYS A 128 0.30 -17.91 -2.27
C LYS A 128 0.37 -16.38 -2.20
N GLN A 129 0.60 -15.70 -3.33
CA GLN A 129 0.57 -14.24 -3.38
C GLN A 129 -0.80 -13.68 -2.99
N LEU A 130 -1.89 -14.27 -3.50
CA LEU A 130 -3.25 -13.87 -3.15
C LEU A 130 -3.54 -14.06 -1.66
N ILE A 131 -3.23 -15.23 -1.10
CA ILE A 131 -3.45 -15.51 0.32
C ILE A 131 -2.62 -14.57 1.19
N ASN A 132 -1.37 -14.28 0.82
CA ASN A 132 -0.52 -13.33 1.53
C ASN A 132 -1.12 -11.92 1.52
N ALA A 133 -1.70 -11.49 0.41
CA ALA A 133 -2.34 -10.17 0.29
C ALA A 133 -3.54 -10.00 1.24
N TYR A 134 -4.20 -11.10 1.67
CA TYR A 134 -5.31 -11.05 2.61
C TYR A 134 -4.93 -11.38 4.06
N PHE A 135 -4.01 -12.32 4.28
CA PHE A 135 -3.84 -13.00 5.57
C PHE A 135 -2.42 -12.94 6.15
N SER A 136 -1.48 -12.28 5.47
CA SER A 136 -0.12 -12.10 6.00
C SER A 136 0.14 -10.68 6.48
N GLU A 137 1.21 -10.48 7.26
CA GLU A 137 1.69 -9.15 7.66
C GLU A 137 2.04 -8.24 6.46
N LYS A 138 2.24 -8.82 5.28
CA LYS A 138 2.49 -8.08 4.03
C LYS A 138 1.21 -7.57 3.38
N GLY A 139 0.04 -8.08 3.77
CA GLY A 139 -1.26 -7.68 3.24
C GLY A 139 -2.14 -6.95 4.24
N GLN A 140 -1.74 -6.89 5.51
CA GLN A 140 -2.55 -6.41 6.63
C GLN A 140 -1.89 -5.23 7.37
N ILE A 141 -2.73 -4.51 8.13
CA ILE A 141 -2.34 -3.47 9.11
C ILE A 141 -1.93 -4.13 10.42
#